data_AF-E0XNV6-F1
#
_entry.id   AF-E0XNV6-F1
#
_cell.length_a   1.000
_cell.length_b   1.000
_cell.length_c   1.000
_cell.angle_alpha   90.00
_cell.angle_beta   90.00
_cell.angle_gamma   90.00
#
_symmetry.space_group_name_H-M   'P 1'
#
loop_
_entity.id
_entity.type
_entity.pdbx_description
1 polymer ?
#
loop_
_entity_poly.entity_id
_entity_poly.type
_entity_poly.pdbx_seq_one_letter_code
_entity_poly.pdbx_strand_id
1 'polypeptide(L)'
;MLPARNSFDAEILELERAFLRAMCAGSSFESLVQPFQDLFTSANHSRSQAAVFPRTMRHLLRVAARIGTVSSALVSVKAEHSAVEDCFRTRAAEYLKQTPFPLASHHVHIPDDSASFAPYRRWFLDNFSNPYPSASD
;
A
#
# COMPACT_ATOMS: atom_id res chain seq x y z
N MET A 1 -7.44 -49.51 -6.58
CA MET A 1 -7.79 -48.35 -5.74
C MET A 1 -7.23 -47.09 -6.39
N LEU A 2 -8.07 -46.12 -6.77
CA LEU A 2 -7.67 -44.85 -7.42
C LEU A 2 -8.18 -43.60 -6.66
N PRO A 3 -7.84 -43.39 -5.37
CA PRO A 3 -8.28 -42.18 -4.66
C PRO A 3 -7.31 -40.99 -4.81
N ALA A 4 -6.04 -41.19 -5.16
CA ALA A 4 -5.02 -40.13 -5.12
C ALA A 4 -5.16 -39.04 -6.20
N ARG A 5 -5.76 -39.37 -7.36
CA ARG A 5 -5.85 -38.45 -8.51
C ARG A 5 -6.79 -37.27 -8.28
N ASN A 6 -7.85 -37.47 -7.50
CA ASN A 6 -8.88 -36.46 -7.28
C ASN A 6 -8.48 -35.47 -6.17
N SER A 7 -7.57 -35.87 -5.26
CA SER A 7 -7.09 -35.00 -4.18
C SER A 7 -6.19 -33.88 -4.72
N PHE A 8 -5.21 -34.24 -5.54
CA PHE A 8 -4.19 -33.29 -5.99
C PHE A 8 -4.74 -32.24 -6.96
N ASP A 9 -5.62 -32.63 -7.90
CA ASP A 9 -6.28 -31.69 -8.80
C ASP A 9 -7.21 -30.73 -8.01
N ALA A 10 -7.85 -31.19 -6.94
CA ALA A 10 -8.67 -30.33 -6.07
C ALA A 10 -7.81 -29.33 -5.28
N GLU A 11 -6.64 -29.76 -4.77
CA GLU A 11 -5.68 -28.88 -4.08
C GLU A 11 -5.17 -27.77 -5.00
N ILE A 12 -4.87 -28.08 -6.28
CA ILE A 12 -4.46 -27.07 -7.27
C ILE A 12 -5.57 -26.04 -7.51
N LEU A 13 -6.82 -26.49 -7.68
CA LEU A 13 -7.95 -25.61 -7.96
C LEU A 13 -8.32 -24.74 -6.75
N GLU A 14 -8.23 -25.27 -5.54
CA GLU A 14 -8.43 -24.49 -4.31
C GLU A 14 -7.34 -23.44 -4.12
N LEU A 15 -6.09 -23.76 -4.45
CA LEU A 15 -5.00 -22.79 -4.43
C LEU A 15 -5.19 -21.67 -5.47
N GLU A 16 -5.63 -22.02 -6.68
CA GLU A 16 -5.97 -21.02 -7.72
C GLU A 16 -7.10 -20.10 -7.24
N ARG A 17 -8.16 -20.66 -6.64
CA ARG A 17 -9.27 -19.86 -6.06
C ARG A 17 -8.81 -18.96 -4.92
N ALA A 18 -7.99 -19.48 -4.01
CA ALA A 18 -7.47 -18.71 -2.88
C ALA A 18 -6.58 -17.56 -3.35
N PHE A 19 -5.74 -17.79 -4.36
CA PHE A 19 -4.94 -16.76 -5.00
C PHE A 19 -5.79 -15.68 -5.67
N LEU A 20 -6.79 -16.06 -6.48
CA LEU A 20 -7.70 -15.11 -7.11
C LEU A 20 -8.49 -14.28 -6.09
N ARG A 21 -8.96 -14.91 -5.00
CA ARG A 21 -9.64 -14.19 -3.91
C ARG A 21 -8.73 -13.19 -3.22
N ALA A 22 -7.48 -13.59 -2.92
CA ALA A 22 -6.53 -12.69 -2.27
C ALA A 22 -6.23 -11.46 -3.15
N MET A 23 -6.14 -11.64 -4.47
CA MET A 23 -6.02 -10.53 -5.41
C MET A 23 -7.24 -9.61 -5.40
N CYS A 24 -8.47 -10.16 -5.43
CA CYS A 24 -9.69 -9.34 -5.42
C CYS A 24 -9.90 -8.61 -4.09
N ALA A 25 -9.49 -9.20 -2.96
CA ALA A 25 -9.64 -8.62 -1.63
C ALA A 25 -8.54 -7.61 -1.28
N GLY A 26 -7.47 -7.51 -2.08
CA GLY A 26 -6.30 -6.69 -1.75
C GLY A 26 -5.54 -7.15 -0.50
N SER A 27 -5.72 -8.40 -0.09
CA SER A 27 -5.18 -8.97 1.14
C SER A 27 -3.75 -9.50 0.95
N SER A 28 -3.01 -9.59 2.06
CA SER A 28 -1.64 -10.13 2.07
C SER A 28 -1.56 -11.54 1.48
N PHE A 29 -0.55 -11.78 0.66
CA PHE A 29 -0.27 -13.08 0.05
C PHE A 29 0.52 -14.02 0.98
N GLU A 30 0.90 -13.58 2.18
CA GLU A 30 1.73 -14.37 3.11
C GLU A 30 1.08 -15.71 3.47
N SER A 31 -0.25 -15.75 3.62
CA SER A 31 -0.98 -16.99 3.92
C SER A 31 -0.98 -18.01 2.78
N LEU A 32 -0.59 -17.61 1.55
CA LEU A 32 -0.54 -18.47 0.38
C LEU A 32 0.85 -19.07 0.13
N VAL A 33 1.90 -18.51 0.76
CA VAL A 33 3.29 -18.94 0.54
C VAL A 33 3.48 -20.42 0.91
N GLN A 34 2.99 -20.82 2.09
CA GLN A 34 3.12 -22.19 2.58
C GLN A 34 2.35 -23.19 1.68
N PRO A 35 1.07 -22.96 1.34
CA PRO A 35 0.34 -23.79 0.37
C PRO A 35 1.04 -23.94 -1.00
N PHE A 36 1.67 -22.89 -1.52
CA PHE A 36 2.44 -22.99 -2.76
C PHE A 36 3.65 -23.92 -2.58
N GLN A 37 4.42 -23.77 -1.51
CA GLN A 37 5.59 -24.61 -1.23
C GLN A 37 5.22 -26.08 -1.06
N ASP A 38 4.16 -26.36 -0.30
CA ASP A 38 3.66 -27.72 -0.06
C ASP A 38 3.20 -28.38 -1.37
N LEU A 39 2.54 -27.62 -2.25
CA LEU A 39 2.13 -28.11 -3.57
C LEU A 39 3.35 -28.44 -4.46
N PHE A 40 4.35 -27.55 -4.52
CA PHE A 40 5.54 -27.76 -5.35
C PHE A 40 6.40 -28.93 -4.83
N THR A 41 6.52 -29.08 -3.51
CA THR A 41 7.24 -30.20 -2.91
C THR A 41 6.51 -31.53 -3.16
N SER A 42 5.18 -31.56 -2.99
CA SER A 42 4.34 -32.72 -3.31
C SER A 42 4.37 -33.08 -4.81
N ALA A 43 4.37 -32.09 -5.70
CA ALA A 43 4.51 -32.28 -7.14
C ALA A 43 5.88 -32.88 -7.51
N ASN A 44 6.96 -32.38 -6.91
CA ASN A 44 8.31 -32.88 -7.13
C ASN A 44 8.50 -34.31 -6.60
N HIS A 45 7.95 -34.61 -5.42
CA HIS A 45 8.00 -35.95 -4.84
C HIS A 45 7.19 -36.96 -5.67
N SER A 46 6.03 -36.57 -6.17
CA SER A 46 5.22 -37.41 -7.07
C SER A 46 5.90 -37.63 -8.41
N ARG A 47 6.64 -36.63 -8.91
CA ARG A 47 7.40 -36.69 -10.17
C ARG A 47 8.59 -37.65 -10.08
N SER A 48 9.33 -37.63 -8.98
CA SER A 48 10.46 -38.56 -8.77
C SER A 48 10.00 -40.01 -8.62
N GLN A 49 8.74 -40.24 -8.21
CA GLN A 49 8.11 -41.55 -8.15
C GLN A 49 7.44 -42.01 -9.47
N ALA A 50 7.61 -41.28 -10.58
CA ALA A 50 6.96 -41.54 -11.87
C ALA A 50 5.41 -41.61 -11.83
N ALA A 51 4.78 -41.11 -10.76
CA ALA A 51 3.34 -41.19 -10.51
C ALA A 51 2.54 -39.99 -11.04
N VAL A 52 3.18 -38.98 -11.64
CA VAL A 52 2.48 -37.80 -12.14
C VAL A 52 2.07 -38.00 -13.58
N PHE A 53 0.76 -38.10 -13.79
CA PHE A 53 0.20 -38.13 -15.13
C PHE A 53 0.48 -36.81 -15.87
N PRO A 54 0.88 -36.85 -17.17
CA PRO A 54 1.21 -35.67 -17.96
C PRO A 54 0.15 -34.56 -18.00
N ARG A 55 -1.11 -34.91 -17.73
CA ARG A 55 -2.26 -34.01 -17.77
C ARG A 55 -2.30 -33.07 -16.55
N THR A 56 -2.00 -33.57 -15.36
CA THR A 56 -1.94 -32.81 -14.10
C THR A 56 -0.74 -31.87 -14.08
N MET A 57 0.42 -32.33 -14.56
CA MET A 57 1.61 -31.49 -14.74
C MET A 57 1.35 -30.28 -15.67
N ARG A 58 0.58 -30.49 -16.74
CA ARG A 58 0.20 -29.41 -17.67
C ARG A 58 -0.70 -28.36 -17.00
N HIS A 59 -1.57 -28.77 -16.09
CA HIS A 59 -2.42 -27.83 -15.34
C HIS A 59 -1.58 -27.01 -14.36
N LEU A 60 -0.70 -27.67 -13.61
CA LEU A 60 0.21 -26.99 -12.68
C LEU A 60 1.11 -25.97 -13.40
N LEU A 61 1.71 -26.34 -14.54
CA LEU A 61 2.51 -25.42 -15.35
C LEU A 61 1.70 -24.23 -15.87
N ARG A 62 0.44 -24.46 -16.28
CA ARG A 62 -0.42 -23.38 -16.76
C ARG A 62 -0.79 -22.41 -15.64
N VAL A 63 -1.11 -22.91 -14.45
CA VAL A 63 -1.43 -22.08 -13.29
C VAL A 63 -0.18 -21.30 -12.85
N ALA A 64 0.97 -21.97 -12.74
CA ALA A 64 2.24 -21.32 -12.43
C ALA A 64 2.61 -20.21 -13.44
N ALA A 65 2.40 -20.47 -14.74
CA ALA A 65 2.64 -19.47 -15.77
C ALA A 65 1.72 -18.24 -15.62
N ARG A 66 0.43 -18.46 -15.35
CA ARG A 66 -0.53 -17.37 -15.12
C ARG A 66 -0.18 -16.54 -13.89
N ILE A 67 0.16 -17.19 -12.79
CA ILE A 67 0.62 -16.51 -11.57
C ILE A 67 1.88 -15.71 -11.87
N GLY A 68 2.84 -16.28 -12.61
CA GLY A 68 4.06 -15.59 -13.03
C GLY A 68 3.77 -14.33 -13.85
N THR A 69 2.88 -14.42 -14.85
CA THR A 69 2.47 -13.27 -15.66
C THR A 69 1.84 -12.18 -14.80
N VAL A 70 0.87 -12.52 -13.94
CA VAL A 70 0.18 -11.54 -13.10
C VAL A 70 1.13 -10.89 -12.10
N SER A 71 1.98 -11.68 -11.43
CA SER A 71 3.00 -11.17 -10.50
C SER A 71 3.97 -10.22 -11.21
N SER A 72 4.43 -10.57 -12.41
CA SER A 72 5.33 -9.70 -13.19
C SER A 72 4.67 -8.37 -13.59
N ALA A 73 3.39 -8.42 -13.98
CA ALA A 73 2.63 -7.23 -14.31
C ALA A 73 2.41 -6.34 -13.08
N LEU A 74 2.10 -6.92 -11.92
CA LEU A 74 1.95 -6.19 -10.66
C LEU A 74 3.27 -5.49 -10.24
N VAL A 75 4.40 -6.17 -10.40
CA VAL A 75 5.72 -5.56 -10.14
C VAL A 75 5.99 -4.39 -11.09
N SER A 76 5.69 -4.54 -12.37
CA SER A 76 5.84 -3.45 -13.36
C SER A 76 4.94 -2.27 -13.02
N VAL A 77 3.66 -2.49 -12.71
CA VAL A 77 2.72 -1.41 -12.30
C VAL A 77 3.21 -0.70 -11.04
N LYS A 78 3.73 -1.45 -10.05
CA LYS A 78 4.30 -0.86 -8.83
C LYS A 78 5.51 0.02 -9.14
N ALA A 79 6.38 -0.40 -10.07
CA ALA A 79 7.54 0.37 -10.50
C ALA A 79 7.13 1.68 -11.21
N GLU A 80 6.18 1.61 -12.14
CA GLU A 80 5.64 2.78 -12.83
C GLU A 80 4.96 3.75 -11.86
N HIS A 81 4.19 3.24 -10.89
CA HIS A 81 3.58 4.07 -9.85
C HIS A 81 4.63 4.81 -9.02
N SER A 82 5.71 4.13 -8.62
CA SER A 82 6.83 4.76 -7.89
C SER A 82 7.49 5.85 -8.73
N ALA A 83 7.70 5.60 -10.02
CA ALA A 83 8.30 6.58 -10.93
C ALA A 83 7.40 7.83 -11.09
N VAL A 84 6.09 7.65 -11.18
CA VAL A 84 5.12 8.75 -11.21
C VAL A 84 5.13 9.55 -9.91
N GLU A 85 5.17 8.87 -8.75
CA GLU A 85 5.24 9.54 -7.45
C GLU A 85 6.51 10.37 -7.30
N ASP A 86 7.67 9.82 -7.68
CA ASP A 86 8.95 10.54 -7.64
C ASP A 86 8.98 11.72 -8.63
N CYS A 87 8.39 11.54 -9.82
CA CYS A 87 8.23 12.63 -10.78
C CYS A 87 7.36 13.76 -10.21
N PHE A 88 6.22 13.42 -9.61
CA PHE A 88 5.33 14.39 -8.98
C PHE A 88 6.03 15.13 -7.83
N ARG A 89 6.76 14.41 -6.99
CA ARG A 89 7.53 14.99 -5.88
C ARG A 89 8.60 15.97 -6.38
N THR A 90 9.35 15.58 -7.41
CA THR A 90 10.36 16.43 -8.03
C THR A 90 9.75 17.69 -8.61
N ARG A 91 8.64 17.55 -9.35
CA ARG A 91 7.95 18.67 -9.99
C ARG A 91 7.30 19.60 -8.97
N ALA A 92 6.70 19.06 -7.89
CA ALA A 92 6.18 19.86 -6.80
C ALA A 92 7.28 20.66 -6.10
N ALA A 93 8.46 20.05 -5.87
CA ALA A 93 9.60 20.74 -5.31
C ALA A 93 10.14 21.85 -6.23
N GLU A 94 10.13 21.64 -7.55
CA GLU A 94 10.48 22.66 -8.53
C GLU A 94 9.48 23.83 -8.54
N TYR A 95 8.17 23.54 -8.52
CA TYR A 95 7.15 24.59 -8.42
C TYR A 95 7.31 25.41 -7.15
N LEU A 96 7.51 24.77 -5.98
CA LEU A 96 7.74 25.47 -4.72
C LEU A 96 9.01 26.36 -4.75
N LYS A 97 10.03 25.99 -5.52
CA LYS A 97 11.24 26.81 -5.71
C LYS A 97 11.01 27.96 -6.70
N GLN A 98 10.16 27.77 -7.71
CA GLN A 98 9.92 28.74 -8.79
C GLN A 98 8.83 29.76 -8.47
N THR A 99 7.84 29.42 -7.65
CA THR A 99 6.98 30.42 -7.03
C THR A 99 7.72 31.00 -5.83
N PRO A 100 8.27 32.22 -5.90
CA PRO A 100 8.51 32.96 -4.67
C PRO A 100 7.13 33.07 -4.02
N PHE A 101 6.88 32.32 -2.95
CA PHE A 101 5.81 32.69 -2.05
C PHE A 101 6.11 34.13 -1.70
N PRO A 102 5.20 35.08 -1.98
CA PRO A 102 5.19 36.25 -1.17
C PRO A 102 4.76 35.75 0.20
N LEU A 103 5.72 35.24 0.99
CA LEU A 103 5.86 35.67 2.37
C LEU A 103 6.13 37.17 2.30
N ALA A 104 5.15 37.90 1.79
CA ALA A 104 4.99 39.28 2.12
C ALA A 104 4.82 39.20 3.62
N SER A 105 5.90 39.57 4.31
CA SER A 105 5.86 40.61 5.31
C SER A 105 4.88 41.71 4.87
N HIS A 106 3.59 41.38 4.79
CA HIS A 106 2.58 42.29 5.22
C HIS A 106 2.72 42.22 6.74
N HIS A 107 3.64 43.03 7.26
CA HIS A 107 3.25 43.81 8.43
C HIS A 107 1.97 44.53 8.00
N VAL A 108 0.84 43.83 8.10
CA VAL A 108 -0.46 44.47 8.15
C VAL A 108 -0.29 45.38 9.33
N HIS A 109 -0.21 46.68 9.05
CA HIS A 109 -0.34 47.70 10.06
C HIS A 109 -1.79 47.58 10.52
N ILE A 110 -2.07 46.58 11.36
CA ILE A 110 -3.36 46.42 12.01
C ILE A 110 -3.48 47.71 12.82
N PRO A 111 -4.46 48.59 12.52
CA PRO A 111 -4.71 49.74 13.35
C PRO A 111 -4.92 49.20 14.76
N ASP A 112 -4.18 49.73 15.73
CA ASP A 112 -4.26 49.28 17.11
C ASP A 112 -5.66 49.57 17.65
N ASP A 113 -6.59 48.62 17.44
CA ASP A 113 -7.99 48.70 17.87
C ASP A 113 -8.13 48.37 19.38
N SER A 114 -7.02 48.53 20.11
CA SER A 114 -6.90 48.40 21.57
C SER A 114 -7.93 49.22 22.33
N ALA A 115 -8.46 50.29 21.74
CA ALA A 115 -9.52 51.10 22.33
C ALA A 115 -10.88 50.38 22.34
N SER A 116 -11.20 49.64 21.26
CA SER A 116 -12.49 48.97 21.08
C SER A 116 -12.66 47.75 21.99
N PHE A 117 -11.55 47.11 22.38
CA PHE A 117 -11.54 45.96 23.29
C PHE A 117 -11.14 46.31 24.73
N ALA A 118 -10.96 47.60 25.05
CA ALA A 118 -10.52 48.04 26.38
C ALA A 118 -11.38 47.52 27.57
N PRO A 119 -12.73 47.43 27.46
CA PRO A 119 -13.56 46.90 28.55
C PRO A 119 -13.33 45.40 28.78
N TYR A 120 -13.18 44.62 27.71
CA TYR A 120 -12.96 43.18 27.78
C TYR A 120 -11.54 42.82 28.19
N ARG A 121 -10.57 43.69 27.86
CA ARG A 121 -9.17 43.53 28.27
C ARG A 121 -9.01 43.49 29.79
N ARG A 122 -9.68 44.38 30.52
CA ARG A 122 -9.66 44.38 32.00
C ARG A 122 -10.21 43.08 32.57
N TRP A 123 -11.39 42.67 32.11
CA TRP A 123 -12.02 41.42 32.54
C TRP A 123 -11.12 40.20 32.28
N PHE A 124 -10.42 40.17 31.14
CA PHE A 124 -9.53 39.05 30.81
C PHE A 124 -8.27 39.01 31.69
N LEU A 125 -7.66 40.17 31.99
CA LEU A 125 -6.53 40.27 32.92
C LEU A 125 -6.93 39.84 34.35
N ASP A 126 -8.15 40.17 34.77
CA ASP A 126 -8.65 39.88 36.11
C ASP A 126 -9.01 38.39 36.29
N ASN A 127 -9.24 37.65 35.20
CA ASN A 127 -9.70 36.26 35.23
C ASN A 127 -8.68 35.23 34.71
N PHE A 128 -7.60 35.67 34.07
CA PHE A 128 -6.56 34.78 33.53
C PHE A 128 -5.16 35.21 33.94
N SER A 129 -4.41 34.26 34.52
CA SER A 129 -3.05 34.48 35.04
C SER A 129 -1.99 34.68 33.93
N ASN A 130 -2.27 34.21 32.71
CA ASN A 130 -1.40 34.39 31.54
C ASN A 130 -2.23 34.77 30.30
N PRO A 131 -2.62 36.05 30.16
CA PRO A 131 -3.56 36.49 29.13
C PRO A 131 -2.92 36.62 27.74
N TYR A 132 -1.58 36.60 27.66
CA TYR A 132 -0.83 36.62 26.41
C TYR A 132 0.30 35.60 26.51
N PRO A 133 0.08 34.33 26.11
CA PRO A 133 1.18 33.39 26.03
C PRO A 133 2.22 33.94 25.06
N SER A 134 3.40 34.26 25.56
CA SER A 134 4.54 34.56 24.69
C SER A 134 4.88 33.31 23.88
N ALA A 135 5.38 33.47 22.65
CA ALA A 135 5.73 32.37 21.74
C ALA A 135 6.82 31.40 22.26
N SER A 136 7.20 31.54 23.53
CA SER A 136 8.26 30.81 24.22
C SER A 136 7.73 29.93 25.36
N ASP A 137 6.42 29.91 25.62
CA ASP A 137 5.77 28.97 26.56
C ASP A 137 5.26 27.72 25.82
#